data_AF-A0A382YRN7-F1
#
_entry.id   AF-A0A382YRN7-F1
#
_cell.length_a   1.000
_cell.length_b   1.000
_cell.length_c   1.000
_cell.angle_alpha   90.00
_cell.angle_beta   90.00
_cell.angle_gamma   90.00
#
_symmetry.space_group_name_H-M   'P 1'
#
loop_
_entity.id
_entity.type
_entity.pdbx_description
1 polymer ?
#
loop_
_entity_poly.entity_id
_entity_poly.type
_entity_poly.pdbx_seq_one_letter_code
_entity_poly.pdbx_strand_id
1 'polypeptide(L)'
;MKDNFKQERVNLAAAFRWAARLNMHEAIANHFSLAVSDDGSQFLLNPIGMHFSQICASDLLLLDSNNAETMSQPNAPDATAWA
;
A
#
# COMPACT_ATOMS: atom_id res chain seq x y z
N MET A 1 9.36 9.69 -11.71
CA MET A 1 8.17 9.49 -10.85
C MET A 1 7.62 10.85 -10.51
N LYS A 2 6.37 11.15 -10.85
CA LYS A 2 5.71 12.34 -10.30
C LYS A 2 5.54 12.08 -8.80
N ASP A 3 5.96 13.03 -7.98
CA ASP A 3 6.03 12.97 -6.52
C ASP A 3 4.61 13.09 -5.90
N ASN A 4 3.65 12.30 -6.40
CA ASN A 4 2.27 12.31 -5.94
C ASN A 4 2.17 11.68 -4.54
N PHE A 5 1.51 12.38 -3.62
CA PHE A 5 1.19 11.92 -2.27
C PHE A 5 2.41 11.61 -1.38
N LYS A 6 3.46 12.44 -1.47
CA LYS A 6 4.72 12.22 -0.75
C LYS A 6 4.53 12.09 0.77
N GLN A 7 3.72 12.94 1.39
CA GLN A 7 3.55 12.94 2.84
C GLN A 7 2.72 11.72 3.29
N GLU A 8 1.68 11.39 2.54
CA GLU A 8 0.82 10.23 2.75
C GLU A 8 1.63 8.93 2.67
N ARG A 9 2.53 8.84 1.68
CA ARG A 9 3.45 7.71 1.53
C ARG A 9 4.41 7.58 2.70
N VAL A 10 4.99 8.69 3.17
CA VAL A 10 5.87 8.71 4.35
C VAL A 10 5.12 8.27 5.60
N ASN A 11 3.91 8.80 5.80
CA ASN A 11 3.07 8.47 6.97
C ASN A 11 2.66 7.00 6.97
N LEU A 12 2.21 6.48 5.82
CA LEU A 12 1.81 5.08 5.70
C LEU A 12 3.01 4.13 5.87
N ALA A 13 4.17 4.45 5.29
CA ALA A 13 5.39 3.69 5.53
C ALA A 13 5.78 3.68 7.02
N ALA A 14 5.65 4.82 7.72
CA ALA A 14 5.89 4.87 9.15
C ALA A 14 4.91 3.99 9.94
N ALA A 15 3.62 3.95 9.56
CA ALA A 15 2.62 3.09 10.18
C ALA A 15 2.99 1.60 10.06
N PHE A 16 3.43 1.14 8.88
CA PHE A 16 3.93 -0.23 8.70
C PHE A 16 5.12 -0.54 9.60
N ARG A 17 6.11 0.36 9.66
CA ARG A 17 7.31 0.16 10.49
C ARG A 17 6.98 0.12 11.99
N TRP A 18 6.01 0.92 12.44
CA TRP A 18 5.52 0.86 13.82
C TRP A 18 4.73 -0.41 14.11
N ALA A 19 3.83 -0.84 13.22
CA ALA A 19 3.11 -2.10 13.36
C ALA A 19 4.07 -3.30 13.45
N ALA A 20 5.13 -3.31 12.62
CA ALA A 20 6.21 -4.29 12.73
C ALA A 20 6.91 -4.23 14.09
N ARG A 21 7.26 -3.03 14.57
CA ARG A 21 7.93 -2.83 15.87
C ARG A 21 7.07 -3.26 17.07
N LEU A 22 5.75 -3.17 16.94
CA LEU A 22 4.77 -3.58 17.94
C LEU A 22 4.35 -5.05 17.80
N ASN A 23 4.98 -5.81 16.90
CA ASN A 23 4.65 -7.21 16.61
C ASN A 23 3.19 -7.42 16.12
N MET A 24 2.64 -6.42 15.43
CA MET A 24 1.28 -6.43 14.83
C MET A 24 1.35 -6.72 13.32
N HIS A 25 2.14 -7.72 12.94
CA HIS A 25 2.35 -8.14 11.55
C HIS A 25 2.18 -9.65 11.42
N GLU A 26 1.82 -10.14 10.24
CA GLU A 26 1.59 -11.56 9.97
C GLU A 26 2.53 -12.04 8.87
N ALA A 27 3.81 -12.24 9.22
CA ALA A 27 4.87 -12.53 8.24
C ALA A 27 4.82 -11.53 7.06
N ILE A 28 4.64 -12.02 5.83
CA ILE A 28 4.49 -11.21 4.60
C ILE A 28 3.03 -11.04 4.16
N ALA A 29 2.09 -11.57 4.93
CA ALA A 29 0.67 -11.33 4.77
C ALA A 29 0.27 -10.06 5.54
N ASN A 30 -0.95 -9.58 5.27
CA ASN A 30 -1.53 -8.32 5.77
C ASN A 30 -1.30 -7.09 4.85
N HIS A 31 -2.20 -6.12 4.94
CA HIS A 31 -2.16 -4.89 4.16
C HIS A 31 -2.69 -3.71 4.96
N PHE A 32 -2.10 -2.52 4.73
CA PHE A 32 -2.73 -1.24 5.08
C PHE A 32 -2.95 -0.44 3.80
N SER A 33 -4.07 0.28 3.76
CA SER A 33 -4.38 1.22 2.70
C SER A 33 -4.62 2.63 3.23
N LEU A 34 -4.45 3.63 2.36
CA LEU A 34 -4.73 5.03 2.66
C LEU A 34 -5.39 5.69 1.46
N ALA A 35 -6.66 6.09 1.60
CA ALA A 35 -7.36 6.88 0.59
C ALA A 35 -6.65 8.23 0.36
N VAL A 36 -6.52 8.63 -0.91
CA VAL A 36 -5.86 9.87 -1.32
C VAL A 36 -6.73 10.75 -2.23
N SER A 37 -7.86 10.24 -2.71
CA SER A 37 -8.91 11.01 -3.38
C SER A 37 -10.10 11.24 -2.44
N ASP A 38 -10.85 12.33 -2.66
CA ASP A 38 -12.01 12.71 -1.85
C ASP A 38 -13.14 11.66 -1.89
N ASP A 39 -13.28 10.97 -3.04
CA ASP A 39 -14.26 9.89 -3.23
C ASP A 39 -13.76 8.52 -2.75
N GLY A 40 -12.51 8.43 -2.28
CA GLY A 40 -11.87 7.21 -1.80
C GLY A 40 -11.51 6.18 -2.87
N SER A 41 -11.73 6.48 -4.16
CA SER A 41 -11.44 5.53 -5.25
C SER A 41 -9.94 5.34 -5.47
N GLN A 42 -9.13 6.36 -5.20
CA GLN A 42 -7.68 6.27 -5.28
C GLN A 42 -7.07 6.11 -3.90
N PHE A 43 -6.16 5.15 -3.76
CA PHE A 43 -5.53 4.84 -2.48
C PHE A 43 -4.11 4.30 -2.65
N LEU A 44 -3.33 4.46 -1.58
CA LEU A 44 -2.03 3.84 -1.43
C LEU A 44 -2.16 2.44 -0.82
N LEU A 45 -1.34 1.48 -1.26
CA LEU A 45 -1.30 0.11 -0.72
C LEU A 45 0.16 -0.41 -0.66
N ASN A 46 0.47 -1.30 0.28
CA ASN A 46 1.74 -2.02 0.26
C ASN A 46 1.83 -3.04 -0.89
N PRO A 47 3.04 -3.26 -1.45
CA PRO A 47 3.25 -4.33 -2.41
C PRO A 47 3.07 -5.71 -1.76
N ILE A 48 2.61 -6.67 -2.57
CA ILE A 48 2.45 -8.06 -2.16
C ILE A 48 3.79 -8.66 -1.70
N GLY A 49 3.75 -9.47 -0.64
CA GLY A 49 4.88 -10.29 -0.20
C GLY A 49 6.01 -9.52 0.48
N MET A 50 5.84 -8.22 0.74
CA MET A 50 6.81 -7.41 1.47
C MET A 50 6.47 -7.35 2.96
N HIS A 51 7.42 -7.74 3.80
CA HIS A 51 7.26 -7.64 5.26
C HIS A 51 7.13 -6.18 5.70
N PHE A 52 6.24 -5.90 6.67
CA PHE A 52 5.98 -4.54 7.16
C PHE A 52 7.25 -3.79 7.61
N SER A 53 8.24 -4.51 8.16
CA SER A 53 9.52 -3.94 8.57
C SER A 53 10.44 -3.51 7.42
N GLN A 54 10.08 -3.74 6.16
CA GLN A 54 10.88 -3.41 4.97
C GLN A 54 10.25 -2.33 4.09
N ILE A 55 8.97 -2.02 4.26
CA ILE A 55 8.22 -1.06 3.42
C ILE A 55 8.79 0.35 3.52
N CYS A 56 9.08 0.98 2.38
CA CYS A 56 9.46 2.38 2.24
C CYS A 56 8.37 3.17 1.49
N ALA A 57 8.40 4.49 1.59
CA ALA A 57 7.45 5.38 0.93
C ALA A 57 7.42 5.21 -0.60
N SER A 58 8.57 4.88 -1.20
CA SER A 58 8.74 4.60 -2.63
C SER A 58 8.11 3.30 -3.09
N ASP A 59 7.88 2.36 -2.17
CA ASP A 59 7.40 1.01 -2.52
C ASP A 59 5.88 0.96 -2.65
N LEU A 60 5.19 1.96 -2.08
CA LEU A 60 3.73 2.00 -2.04
C LEU A 60 3.13 2.15 -3.45
N LEU A 61 2.12 1.35 -3.72
CA LEU A 61 1.37 1.37 -4.96
C LEU A 61 0.30 2.47 -4.87
N LEU A 62 0.10 3.24 -5.95
CA LEU A 62 -1.08 4.07 -6.10
C LEU A 62 -2.06 3.30 -6.98
N LEU A 63 -3.22 2.97 -6.43
CA LEU A 63 -4.24 2.18 -7.09
C LEU A 63 -5.53 2.98 -7.23
N ASP A 64 -6.36 2.61 -8.19
CA ASP A 64 -7.68 3.20 -8.44
C ASP A 64 -8.70 2.07 -8.53
N SER A 65 -9.69 2.03 -7.64
CA SER A 65 -10.73 0.98 -7.60
C SER A 65 -11.60 0.95 -8.85
N ASN A 66 -11.67 2.05 -9.59
CA ASN A 66 -12.43 2.12 -10.84
C ASN A 66 -11.62 1.62 -12.04
N ASN A 67 -10.32 1.39 -11.87
CA ASN A 67 -9.47 0.86 -12.93
C ASN A 67 -9.54 -0.69 -12.96
N ALA A 68 -10.33 -1.20 -13.91
CA ALA A 68 -10.51 -2.64 -14.15
C ALA A 68 -9.21 -3.37 -14.53
N GLU A 69 -8.17 -2.64 -14.98
CA GLU A 69 -6.89 -3.23 -15.37
C GLU A 69 -5.90 -3.37 -14.20
N THR A 70 -6.27 -2.93 -12.98
CA THR A 70 -5.36 -2.93 -11.82
C THR A 70 -4.74 -4.29 -11.54
N MET A 71 -5.52 -5.37 -11.63
CA MET A 71 -5.04 -6.74 -11.40
C MET A 71 -4.18 -7.30 -12.56
N SER A 72 -4.11 -6.61 -13.70
CA SER A 72 -3.30 -7.02 -14.86
C SER A 72 -1.90 -6.39 -14.87
N GLN A 73 -1.59 -5.52 -13.90
CA GLN A 73 -0.31 -4.82 -13.85
C GLN A 73 0.82 -5.71 -13.30
N PRO A 74 2.09 -5.51 -13.72
CA PRO A 74 3.23 -6.31 -13.27
C PRO A 74 3.45 -6.33 -11.75
N ASN A 75 2.95 -5.30 -11.05
CA ASN A 75 3.01 -5.09 -9.61
C ASN A 75 1.60 -5.06 -8.99
N ALA A 76 0.68 -5.86 -9.53
CA ALA A 76 -0.68 -5.98 -9.03
C ALA A 76 -0.70 -6.20 -7.50
N PRO A 77 -1.70 -5.63 -6.80
CA PRO A 77 -1.88 -5.84 -5.37
C PRO A 77 -2.16 -7.32 -5.07
N ASP A 78 -2.01 -7.71 -3.80
CA ASP A 78 -2.46 -9.02 -3.36
C ASP A 78 -3.97 -9.18 -3.60
N ALA A 79 -4.38 -10.30 -4.19
CA ALA A 79 -5.79 -10.56 -4.51
C ALA A 79 -6.69 -10.51 -3.26
N THR A 80 -6.18 -10.90 -2.09
CA THR A 80 -6.91 -10.83 -0.82
C THR A 80 -7.03 -9.42 -0.25
N ALA A 81 -6.18 -8.48 -0.70
CA ALA A 81 -6.28 -7.06 -0.39
C ALA A 81 -7.17 -6.29 -1.38
N TRP A 82 -7.59 -6.94 -2.47
CA TRP A 82 -8.35 -6.36 -3.57
C TRP A 82 -9.80 -6.85 -3.66
N ALA A 83 -10.14 -7.97 -3.01
CA ALA A 83 -11.46 -8.60 -3.05
C ALA A 83 -12.52 -7.92 -2.19
#